data_AF-A0AAW2DJ10-F1
#
_entry.id   AF-A0AAW2DJ10-F1
#
_cell.length_a   1.000
_cell.length_b   1.000
_cell.length_c   1.000
_cell.angle_alpha   90.00
_cell.angle_beta   90.00
_cell.angle_gamma   90.00
#
_symmetry.space_group_name_H-M   'P 1'
#
loop_
_entity.id
_entity.type
_entity.pdbx_description
1 polymer ?
#
loop_
_entity_poly.entity_id
_entity_poly.type
_entity_poly.pdbx_seq_one_letter_code
_entity_poly.pdbx_strand_id
1 'polypeptide(L)'
;MSTLARKKIKRKNAPGNRSDLGWDHVVEVGSRQVQCNYCKDIHSGGIYQLKHQLARTRKNVSACLSVPEKVKHKFVAILNAQPEASIKKKRWYNIEEGEKNRLFNYV
;
A
#
# COMPACT_ATOMS: atom_id res chain seq x y z
N MET A 1 34.45 -2.78 14.31
CA MET A 1 33.77 -2.12 13.16
C MET A 1 32.88 -3.15 12.45
N SER A 2 31.72 -3.49 13.01
CA SER A 2 30.81 -4.48 12.41
C SER A 2 29.85 -3.79 11.44
N THR A 3 30.09 -3.96 10.13
CA THR A 3 29.21 -3.48 9.07
C THR A 3 27.96 -4.36 8.99
N LEU A 4 26.88 -3.93 9.64
CA LEU A 4 25.57 -4.56 9.45
C LEU A 4 25.11 -4.31 8.02
N ALA A 5 25.29 -5.31 7.14
CA ALA A 5 24.74 -5.30 5.80
C ALA A 5 23.22 -5.08 5.88
N ARG A 6 22.77 -3.91 5.41
CA ARG A 6 21.35 -3.53 5.36
C ARG A 6 20.62 -4.53 4.47
N LYS A 7 19.96 -5.51 5.07
CA LYS A 7 19.13 -6.51 4.37
C LYS A 7 18.17 -5.77 3.43
N LYS A 8 18.41 -5.83 2.12
CA LYS A 8 17.55 -5.19 1.11
C LYS A 8 16.16 -5.79 1.27
N ILE A 9 15.23 -5.01 1.85
CA ILE A 9 13.82 -5.36 1.92
C ILE A 9 13.37 -5.59 0.48
N LYS A 10 13.12 -6.84 0.09
CA LYS A 10 12.58 -7.16 -1.23
C LYS A 10 11.30 -6.35 -1.39
N ARG A 11 11.20 -5.54 -2.45
CA ARG A 11 9.99 -4.76 -2.72
C ARG A 11 8.84 -5.75 -2.88
N LYS A 12 7.80 -5.61 -2.06
CA LYS A 12 6.56 -6.37 -2.22
C LYS A 12 5.99 -6.04 -3.61
N ASN A 13 5.50 -7.04 -4.34
CA ASN A 13 4.88 -6.89 -5.68
C ASN A 13 5.83 -6.64 -6.87
N ALA A 14 7.05 -7.17 -6.84
CA ALA A 14 7.87 -7.25 -8.06
C ALA A 14 7.25 -8.23 -9.08
N PRO A 15 7.53 -8.10 -10.39
CA PRO A 15 7.19 -9.12 -11.37
C PRO A 15 7.67 -10.50 -10.90
N GLY A 16 6.79 -11.51 -10.87
CA GLY A 16 7.08 -12.85 -10.34
C GLY A 16 6.89 -13.04 -8.82
N ASN A 17 6.59 -11.98 -8.05
CA ASN A 17 6.26 -12.08 -6.62
C ASN A 17 5.11 -11.10 -6.26
N ARG A 18 3.97 -11.30 -6.91
CA ARG A 18 2.74 -10.53 -6.74
C ARG A 18 1.83 -11.23 -5.74
N SER A 19 1.86 -10.80 -4.48
CA SER A 19 1.01 -11.35 -3.41
C SER A 19 -0.22 -10.50 -3.08
N ASP A 20 -0.37 -9.36 -3.76
CA ASP A 20 -1.46 -8.43 -3.52
C ASP A 20 -2.75 -8.82 -4.26
N LEU A 21 -3.87 -8.92 -3.54
CA LEU A 21 -5.20 -9.24 -4.09
C LEU A 21 -5.66 -8.26 -5.18
N GLY A 22 -5.07 -7.05 -5.24
CA GLY A 22 -5.34 -6.10 -6.33
C GLY A 22 -5.03 -6.66 -7.72
N TRP A 23 -4.07 -7.58 -7.83
CA TRP A 23 -3.60 -8.09 -9.12
C TRP A 23 -4.64 -8.93 -9.86
N ASP A 24 -5.61 -9.54 -9.17
CA ASP A 24 -6.69 -10.31 -9.80
C ASP A 24 -7.67 -9.43 -10.60
N HIS A 25 -7.60 -8.11 -10.41
CA HIS A 25 -8.51 -7.14 -11.00
C HIS A 25 -7.84 -6.20 -12.00
N VAL A 26 -6.56 -6.44 -12.32
CA VAL A 26 -5.81 -5.69 -13.31
C VAL A 26 -4.90 -6.57 -14.15
N VAL A 27 -4.49 -6.02 -15.29
CA VAL A 27 -3.41 -6.55 -16.11
C VAL A 27 -2.26 -5.55 -16.11
N GLU A 28 -1.02 -6.02 -15.95
CA GLU A 28 0.16 -5.16 -16.16
C GLU A 28 0.37 -4.98 -17.67
N VAL A 29 0.36 -3.74 -18.14
CA VAL A 29 0.48 -3.41 -19.58
C VAL A 29 1.84 -2.79 -19.89
N GLY A 30 2.55 -2.27 -18.88
CA GLY A 30 3.85 -1.67 -19.06
C GLY A 30 4.60 -1.50 -17.74
N SER A 31 5.77 -0.87 -17.79
CA SER A 31 6.58 -0.62 -16.60
C SER A 31 5.85 0.30 -15.63
N ARG A 32 5.32 -0.27 -14.53
CA ARG A 32 4.52 0.42 -13.49
C ARG A 32 3.14 0.91 -13.96
N GLN A 33 2.65 0.37 -15.07
CA GLN A 33 1.33 0.67 -15.63
C GLN A 33 0.41 -0.54 -15.51
N VAL A 34 -0.77 -0.32 -14.96
CA VAL A 34 -1.79 -1.36 -14.78
C VAL A 34 -3.09 -0.94 -15.44
N GLN A 35 -3.71 -1.85 -16.17
CA GLN A 35 -5.00 -1.65 -16.80
C GLN A 35 -6.10 -2.26 -15.93
N CYS A 36 -7.13 -1.46 -15.64
CA CYS A 36 -8.30 -1.91 -14.90
C CYS A 36 -9.15 -2.89 -15.74
N ASN A 37 -9.50 -4.05 -15.18
CA ASN A 37 -10.33 -5.01 -15.90
C ASN A 37 -11.77 -4.52 -16.16
N TYR A 38 -12.25 -3.52 -15.40
CA TYR A 38 -13.62 -3.01 -15.43
C TYR A 38 -13.82 -1.80 -16.34
N CYS A 39 -13.09 -0.70 -16.14
CA CYS A 39 -13.20 0.48 -17.01
C CYS A 39 -12.19 0.49 -18.15
N LYS A 40 -11.27 -0.48 -18.21
CA LYS A 40 -10.21 -0.58 -19.24
C LYS A 40 -9.22 0.58 -19.26
N ASP A 41 -9.34 1.56 -18.37
CA ASP A 41 -8.38 2.64 -18.19
C ASP A 41 -7.03 2.13 -17.67
N ILE A 42 -5.95 2.79 -18.11
CA ILE A 42 -4.58 2.52 -17.71
C ILE A 42 -4.17 3.51 -16.62
N HIS A 43 -3.66 2.98 -15.51
CA HIS A 43 -3.23 3.76 -14.34
C HIS A 43 -1.72 3.64 -14.17
N SER A 44 -1.06 4.79 -14.05
CA SER A 44 0.39 4.90 -13.86
C SER A 44 0.71 5.14 -12.38
N GLY A 45 1.33 4.17 -11.71
CA GLY A 45 1.62 4.27 -10.26
C GLY A 45 1.50 2.96 -9.49
N GLY A 46 1.13 1.88 -10.17
CA GLY A 46 1.08 0.53 -9.61
C GLY A 46 -0.13 0.28 -8.70
N ILE A 47 -0.03 -0.79 -7.89
CA ILE A 47 -1.19 -1.42 -7.27
C ILE A 47 -1.91 -0.56 -6.20
N TYR A 48 -1.20 0.36 -5.54
CA TYR A 48 -1.79 1.18 -4.48
C TYR A 48 -2.88 2.13 -5.00
N GLN A 49 -2.61 2.79 -6.13
CA GLN A 49 -3.56 3.68 -6.78
C GLN A 49 -4.79 2.92 -7.28
N LEU A 50 -4.55 1.73 -7.85
CA LEU A 50 -5.62 0.84 -8.28
C LEU A 50 -6.55 0.46 -7.12
N LYS A 51 -6.03 0.12 -5.93
CA LYS A 51 -6.89 -0.21 -4.78
C LYS A 51 -7.88 0.90 -4.47
N HIS A 52 -7.46 2.16 -4.58
CA HIS A 52 -8.31 3.33 -4.35
C HIS A 52 -9.35 3.50 -5.47
N GLN A 53 -8.96 3.30 -6.73
CA GLN A 53 -9.89 3.26 -7.86
C GLN A 53 -10.99 2.19 -7.68
N LEU A 54 -10.61 0.96 -7.31
CA LEU A 54 -11.53 -0.17 -7.10
C LEU A 54 -12.45 0.04 -5.89
N ALA A 55 -11.92 0.61 -4.81
CA ALA A 55 -12.70 1.02 -3.64
C ALA A 55 -13.58 2.26 -3.89
N ARG A 56 -13.49 2.87 -5.08
CA ARG A 56 -14.11 4.16 -5.42
C ARG A 56 -13.77 5.28 -4.43
N THR A 57 -12.63 5.19 -3.76
CA THR A 57 -12.10 6.25 -2.90
C THR A 57 -11.31 7.21 -3.77
N ARG A 58 -11.81 8.45 -3.92
CA ARG A 58 -11.20 9.50 -4.76
C ARG A 58 -9.92 10.07 -4.12
N LYS A 59 -8.90 9.24 -3.92
CA LYS A 59 -7.61 9.65 -3.37
C LYS A 59 -6.58 9.68 -4.49
N ASN A 60 -6.49 10.83 -5.16
CA ASN A 60 -5.53 11.10 -6.25
C ASN A 60 -5.70 10.22 -7.50
N VAL A 61 -6.82 9.50 -7.65
CA VAL A 61 -7.15 8.62 -8.78
C VAL A 61 -8.65 8.67 -9.03
N SER A 62 -9.07 8.57 -10.31
CA SER A 62 -10.48 8.47 -10.67
C SER A 62 -11.10 7.17 -10.13
N ALA A 63 -12.33 7.24 -9.63
CA ALA A 63 -13.06 6.06 -9.18
C ALA A 63 -13.60 5.29 -10.38
N CYS A 64 -13.52 3.96 -10.36
CA CYS A 64 -14.11 3.14 -11.42
C CYS A 64 -15.59 2.85 -11.12
N LEU A 65 -16.49 3.38 -11.96
CA LEU A 65 -17.94 3.19 -11.82
C LEU A 65 -18.42 1.82 -12.30
N SER A 66 -17.62 1.11 -13.09
CA SER A 66 -17.93 -0.22 -13.63
C SER A 66 -17.60 -1.37 -12.67
N VAL A 67 -17.00 -1.08 -11.51
CA VAL A 67 -16.64 -2.11 -10.52
C VAL A 67 -17.90 -2.65 -9.84
N PRO A 68 -18.12 -3.97 -9.77
CA PRO A 68 -19.23 -4.56 -9.01
C PRO A 68 -19.15 -4.23 -7.52
N GLU A 69 -20.31 -4.05 -6.88
CA GLU A 69 -20.39 -3.64 -5.47
C GLU A 69 -19.65 -4.60 -4.53
N LYS A 70 -19.72 -5.92 -4.80
CA LYS A 70 -18.98 -6.95 -4.05
C LYS A 70 -17.46 -6.70 -4.06
N VAL A 71 -16.90 -6.28 -5.18
CA VAL A 71 -15.47 -6.02 -5.34
C VAL A 71 -15.11 -4.72 -4.63
N LYS A 72 -15.91 -3.68 -4.81
CA LYS A 72 -15.75 -2.40 -4.10
C LYS A 72 -15.70 -2.60 -2.59
N HIS A 73 -16.63 -3.34 -1.99
CA HIS A 73 -16.64 -3.60 -0.54
C HIS A 73 -15.38 -4.32 -0.06
N LYS A 74 -14.88 -5.31 -0.81
CA LYS A 74 -13.62 -6.00 -0.49
C LYS A 74 -12.45 -5.03 -0.44
N PHE A 75 -12.31 -4.15 -1.42
CA PHE A 75 -11.20 -3.19 -1.47
C PHE A 75 -11.32 -2.09 -0.41
N VAL A 76 -12.54 -1.63 -0.10
CA VAL A 76 -12.77 -0.72 1.02
C VAL A 76 -12.32 -1.35 2.34
N ALA A 77 -12.69 -2.61 2.60
CA ALA A 77 -12.26 -3.33 3.81
C ALA A 77 -10.73 -3.47 3.88
N ILE A 78 -10.07 -3.83 2.78
CA ILE A 78 -8.60 -3.93 2.70
C ILE A 78 -7.95 -2.58 3.01
N LEU A 79 -8.45 -1.48 2.46
CA LEU A 79 -7.92 -0.14 2.72
C LEU A 79 -8.13 0.29 4.17
N ASN A 80 -9.28 -0.04 4.76
CA ASN A 80 -9.62 0.27 6.15
C ASN A 80 -8.89 -0.61 7.18
N ALA A 81 -8.37 -1.77 6.78
CA ALA A 81 -7.56 -2.64 7.64
C ALA A 81 -6.05 -2.28 7.65
N GLN A 82 -5.58 -1.47 6.69
CA GLN A 82 -4.19 -0.97 6.65
C GLN A 82 -3.80 0.12 7.67
N PRO A 83 -4.69 0.99 8.22
CA PRO A 83 -4.28 2.05 9.13
C PRO A 83 -3.74 1.49 10.46
N GLU A 84 -4.23 0.38 11.00
CA GLU A 84 -3.75 -0.13 12.30
C GLU A 84 -2.27 -0.51 12.31
N ALA A 85 -1.78 -1.17 11.26
CA ALA A 85 -0.37 -1.58 11.19
C ALA A 85 0.58 -0.38 11.02
N SER A 86 0.15 0.66 10.30
CA SER A 86 0.93 1.88 10.09
C SER A 86 0.83 2.86 11.28
N ILE A 87 -0.31 2.88 11.99
CA ILE A 87 -0.52 3.64 13.23
C ILE A 87 0.32 3.02 14.37
N LYS A 88 0.30 1.69 14.56
CA LYS A 88 1.13 1.01 15.57
C LYS A 88 2.62 1.28 15.35
N LYS A 89 3.06 1.27 14.08
CA LYS A 89 4.45 1.58 13.73
C LYS A 89 4.81 3.04 14.04
N LYS A 90 3.96 4.01 13.68
CA LYS A 90 4.17 5.42 14.09
C LYS A 90 4.18 5.59 15.61
N ARG A 91 3.25 4.95 16.32
CA ARG A 91 3.12 5.04 17.78
C ARG A 91 4.33 4.45 18.52
N TRP A 92 4.87 3.33 18.04
CA TRP A 92 6.12 2.73 18.55
C TRP A 92 7.32 3.69 18.42
N TYR A 93 7.52 4.29 17.25
CA TYR A 93 8.63 5.23 17.04
C TYR A 93 8.56 6.46 17.96
N ASN A 94 7.34 6.98 18.22
CA ASN A 94 7.16 8.12 19.14
C ASN A 94 7.45 7.74 20.60
N ILE A 95 7.19 6.48 21.01
CA ILE A 95 7.48 6.00 22.37
C ILE A 95 9.00 5.81 22.56
N GLU A 96 9.70 5.19 21.62
CA GLU A 96 11.17 5.05 21.69
C GLU A 96 11.91 6.38 21.73
N GLU A 97 11.43 7.39 20.98
CA GLU A 97 12.00 8.75 21.01
C GLU A 97 11.75 9.43 22.36
N GLY A 98 10.54 9.26 22.93
CA GLY A 98 10.20 9.76 24.26
C GLY A 98 11.03 9.13 25.39
N GLU A 99 11.26 7.81 25.34
CA GLU A 99 12.08 7.11 26.35
C GLU A 99 13.57 7.44 26.23
N LYS A 100 14.10 7.56 25.01
CA LYS A 100 15.48 8.02 24.79
C LYS A 100 15.67 9.45 25.27
N ASN A 101 14.77 10.37 24.90
CA ASN A 101 14.87 11.76 25.33
C ASN A 101 14.75 11.91 26.85
N ARG A 102 13.96 11.06 27.51
CA ARG A 102 13.87 11.05 28.99
C ARG A 102 15.13 10.50 29.66
N LEU A 103 15.80 9.52 29.06
CA LEU A 103 17.07 8.96 29.57
C LEU A 103 18.26 9.89 29.34
N PHE A 104 18.25 10.69 28.27
CA PHE A 104 19.29 11.68 27.95
C PHE A 104 19.18 12.98 28.77
N ASN A 105 18.04 13.29 29.38
CA ASN A 105 17.85 14.48 30.24
C ASN A 105 18.16 14.22 31.73
N TYR A 106 18.69 13.05 32.07
CA TYR A 106 19.07 12.64 33.44
C TYR A 106 20.57 12.35 33.59
N VAL A 107 21.41 12.89 32.68
CA VAL A 107 22.88 12.92 32.77
C VAL A 107 23.34 14.37 32.85
#